data_AF-A0AAI8MNL6-F1
#
_entry.id   AF-A0AAI8MNL6-F1
#
_cell.length_a   1.000
_cell.length_b   1.000
_cell.length_c   1.000
_cell.angle_alpha   90.00
_cell.angle_beta   90.00
_cell.angle_gamma   90.00
#
_symmetry.space_group_name_H-M   'P 1'
#
loop_
_entity.id
_entity.type
_entity.pdbx_description
1 polymer ?
#
loop_
_entity_poly.entity_id
_entity_poly.type
_entity_poly.pdbx_seq_one_letter_code
_entity_poly.pdbx_strand_id
1 'polypeptide(L)'
;MALNTSISEWLFDNYALKKDDISKNKTLVKVYESLGYNAIRNEGSSEVLLMKENIKVTQNPSPKKHSTKKSKPENSQDNPPSYESHIENLSKMAIQEEWGKKNAHLKQYIIERFYIISTSKPHLLCYTDDKTQACFNTGLLTPHFQDIFAYFEKPQKGKRDIFIFKGFFNESAGQLSNFKELPDTIEFYTNIEEIYFDTTLEIRLNKDHILGDNIERFPDYFANLSVLQQGSLLDGLVKNMKIRLKRNYRTAIP
;
A
#
# COMPACT_ATOMS: atom_id res chain seq x y z
N MET A 1 -7.09 -31.78 1.87
CA MET A 1 -7.62 -31.86 3.24
C MET A 1 -8.14 -30.47 3.57
N ALA A 2 -9.45 -30.26 3.43
CA ALA A 2 -10.08 -28.94 3.47
C ALA A 2 -9.95 -28.34 4.87
N LEU A 3 -9.19 -27.25 4.99
CA LEU A 3 -9.20 -26.38 6.15
C LEU A 3 -10.52 -25.60 6.14
N ASN A 4 -11.60 -26.27 6.57
CA ASN A 4 -12.87 -25.63 6.91
C ASN A 4 -12.75 -24.92 8.26
N THR A 5 -11.71 -24.10 8.43
CA THR A 5 -11.71 -23.11 9.49
C THR A 5 -12.55 -21.97 8.96
N SER A 6 -13.70 -21.73 9.59
CA SER A 6 -14.57 -20.64 9.16
C SER A 6 -13.74 -19.36 9.12
N ILE A 7 -13.79 -18.58 8.04
CA ILE A 7 -13.04 -17.31 7.92
C ILE A 7 -13.24 -16.42 9.16
N SER A 8 -14.40 -16.53 9.81
CA SER A 8 -14.71 -15.88 11.08
C SER A 8 -13.80 -16.30 12.24
N GLU A 9 -13.47 -17.59 12.36
CA GLU A 9 -12.55 -18.10 13.39
C GLU A 9 -11.13 -17.61 13.11
N TRP A 10 -10.71 -17.62 11.84
CA TRP A 10 -9.39 -17.10 11.48
C TRP A 10 -9.24 -15.60 11.79
N LEU A 11 -10.25 -14.79 11.50
CA LEU A 11 -10.23 -13.35 11.79
C LEU A 11 -10.24 -13.05 13.29
N PHE A 12 -11.00 -13.84 14.07
CA PHE A 12 -11.00 -13.72 15.52
C PHE A 12 -9.63 -14.10 16.10
N ASP A 13 -9.05 -15.22 15.66
CA ASP A 13 -7.79 -15.72 16.22
C ASP A 13 -6.59 -14.85 15.89
N ASN A 14 -6.59 -14.16 14.74
CA ASN A 14 -5.45 -13.36 14.29
C ASN A 14 -5.60 -11.87 14.58
N TYR A 15 -6.82 -11.36 14.73
CA TYR A 15 -7.07 -9.92 14.86
C TYR A 15 -8.09 -9.57 15.96
N ALA A 16 -8.56 -10.55 16.74
CA ALA A 16 -9.56 -10.39 17.80
C ALA A 16 -10.89 -9.75 17.34
N LEU A 17 -11.18 -9.77 16.03
CA LEU A 17 -12.38 -9.19 15.44
C LEU A 17 -13.60 -10.05 15.76
N LYS A 18 -14.60 -9.47 16.41
CA LYS A 18 -15.85 -10.17 16.76
C LYS A 18 -16.85 -10.05 15.62
N LYS A 19 -17.81 -10.97 15.58
CA LYS A 19 -18.84 -11.08 14.52
C LYS A 19 -19.63 -9.79 14.28
N ASP A 20 -19.86 -9.00 15.32
CA ASP A 20 -20.57 -7.71 15.24
C ASP A 20 -19.75 -6.61 14.56
N ASP A 21 -18.43 -6.70 14.58
CA ASP A 21 -17.53 -5.69 14.00
C ASP A 21 -17.57 -5.76 12.46
N ILE A 22 -17.80 -6.95 11.91
CA ILE A 22 -17.83 -7.19 10.46
C ILE A 22 -19.20 -6.81 9.88
N SER A 23 -20.30 -7.19 10.53
CA SER A 23 -21.65 -6.93 10.03
C SER A 23 -22.06 -5.46 10.10
N LYS A 24 -21.45 -4.67 11.01
CA LYS A 24 -21.69 -3.23 11.13
C LYS A 24 -20.81 -2.39 10.19
N ASN A 25 -19.74 -2.97 9.65
CA ASN A 25 -18.77 -2.27 8.83
C ASN A 25 -19.00 -2.51 7.33
N LYS A 26 -19.66 -1.54 6.69
CA LYS A 26 -20.02 -1.57 5.25
C LYS A 26 -18.81 -1.73 4.32
N THR A 27 -17.63 -1.28 4.73
CA THR A 27 -16.41 -1.37 3.93
C THR A 27 -15.89 -2.79 3.89
N LEU A 28 -15.90 -3.48 5.03
CA LEU A 28 -15.49 -4.89 5.11
C LEU A 28 -16.43 -5.79 4.31
N VAL A 29 -17.74 -5.54 4.38
CA VAL A 29 -18.74 -6.28 3.57
C VAL A 29 -18.42 -6.21 2.08
N LYS A 30 -18.10 -5.02 1.55
CA LYS A 30 -17.74 -4.83 0.13
C LYS A 30 -16.46 -5.55 -0.27
N VAL A 31 -15.45 -5.56 0.62
CA VAL A 31 -14.19 -6.27 0.37
C VAL A 31 -14.43 -7.78 0.26
N TYR A 32 -15.31 -8.34 1.10
CA TYR A 32 -15.63 -9.78 1.03
C TYR A 32 -16.51 -10.14 -0.18
N GLU A 33 -17.43 -9.27 -0.58
CA GLU A 33 -18.20 -9.42 -1.82
C GLU A 33 -17.28 -9.41 -3.05
N SER A 34 -16.26 -8.54 -3.08
CA SER A 34 -15.28 -8.52 -4.19
C SER A 34 -14.40 -9.77 -4.28
N LEU A 35 -14.31 -10.55 -3.19
CA LEU A 35 -13.61 -11.82 -3.14
C LEU A 35 -14.50 -13.03 -3.46
N GLY A 36 -15.76 -12.79 -3.87
CA GLY A 36 -16.69 -13.83 -4.33
C GLY A 36 -17.55 -14.47 -3.22
N TYR A 37 -17.63 -13.87 -2.04
CA TYR A 37 -18.43 -14.36 -0.92
C TYR A 37 -19.70 -13.53 -0.72
N ASN A 38 -20.86 -14.17 -0.65
CA ASN A 38 -22.12 -13.49 -0.33
C ASN A 38 -22.44 -13.59 1.17
N ALA A 39 -22.71 -12.45 1.80
CA ALA A 39 -23.19 -12.41 3.17
C ALA A 39 -24.70 -12.72 3.21
N ILE A 40 -25.08 -13.95 3.57
CA ILE A 40 -26.50 -14.31 3.73
C ILE A 40 -26.85 -14.26 5.22
N ARG A 41 -27.86 -13.45 5.60
CA ARG A 41 -28.49 -13.55 6.91
C ARG A 41 -29.39 -14.78 6.92
N ASN A 42 -29.12 -15.73 7.81
CA ASN A 42 -30.04 -16.84 8.05
C ASN A 42 -31.02 -16.46 9.17
N GLU A 43 -32.30 -16.36 8.85
CA GLU A 43 -33.37 -16.13 9.82
C GLU A 43 -33.66 -17.45 10.54
N GLY A 44 -33.15 -17.62 11.76
CA GLY A 44 -33.52 -18.76 12.61
C GLY A 44 -32.45 -19.25 13.60
N SER A 45 -31.20 -18.81 13.49
CA SER A 45 -30.14 -19.16 14.44
C SER A 45 -29.15 -18.01 14.62
N SER A 46 -29.08 -17.44 15.82
CA SER A 46 -28.24 -16.27 16.17
C SER A 46 -26.73 -16.49 15.98
N GLU A 47 -26.32 -17.72 15.76
CA GLU A 47 -24.93 -18.11 15.56
C GLU A 47 -24.93 -18.99 14.30
N VAL A 48 -24.63 -18.44 13.13
CA VAL A 48 -23.37 -18.68 12.40
C VAL A 48 -23.63 -18.13 10.99
N LEU A 49 -22.66 -17.41 10.41
CA LEU A 49 -22.65 -17.09 8.98
C LEU A 49 -22.00 -18.29 8.26
N LEU A 50 -22.76 -18.98 7.42
CA LEU A 50 -22.22 -20.05 6.57
C LEU A 50 -21.75 -19.44 5.26
N MET A 51 -20.45 -19.49 5.00
CA MET A 51 -19.82 -19.12 3.73
C MET A 51 -19.62 -20.39 2.90
N LYS A 52 -20.25 -20.50 1.72
CA LYS A 52 -20.10 -21.67 0.84
C LYS A 52 -19.57 -21.25 -0.53
N GLU A 53 -18.46 -21.86 -0.92
CA GLU A 53 -17.81 -21.74 -2.23
C GLU A 53 -18.62 -22.44 -3.32
N ASN A 54 -18.63 -21.91 -4.54
CA ASN A 54 -19.48 -22.36 -5.64
C ASN A 54 -18.70 -23.29 -6.59
N ILE A 55 -18.69 -24.60 -6.34
CA ILE A 55 -18.17 -25.60 -7.30
C ILE A 55 -19.11 -26.83 -7.36
N LYS A 56 -19.44 -27.25 -8.59
CA LYS A 56 -20.34 -28.37 -8.95
C LYS A 56 -19.65 -29.75 -8.83
N VAL A 57 -20.37 -30.71 -8.20
CA VAL A 57 -20.35 -32.20 -8.37
C VAL A 57 -19.07 -32.91 -7.81
N THR A 58 -19.07 -33.96 -6.96
CA THR A 58 -19.96 -35.11 -6.63
C THR A 58 -19.71 -35.58 -5.17
N GLN A 59 -20.72 -36.11 -4.48
CA GLN A 59 -20.64 -36.63 -3.10
C GLN A 59 -20.26 -38.13 -3.03
N ASN A 60 -19.54 -38.56 -1.98
CA ASN A 60 -19.93 -39.65 -1.04
C ASN A 60 -18.90 -39.89 0.10
N PRO A 61 -19.25 -40.58 1.23
CA PRO A 61 -19.36 -39.90 2.54
C PRO A 61 -18.36 -40.33 3.66
N SER A 62 -18.44 -39.55 4.75
CA SER A 62 -17.81 -39.55 6.10
C SER A 62 -17.39 -40.89 6.76
N PRO A 63 -16.51 -40.87 7.80
CA PRO A 63 -17.02 -40.77 9.19
C PRO A 63 -16.15 -39.98 10.20
N LYS A 64 -16.74 -39.81 11.40
CA LYS A 64 -16.47 -38.85 12.50
C LYS A 64 -15.40 -39.29 13.54
N LYS A 65 -15.12 -38.34 14.46
CA LYS A 65 -14.66 -38.44 15.88
C LYS A 65 -13.12 -38.46 16.08
N HIS A 66 -12.49 -37.91 17.12
CA HIS A 66 -12.89 -37.44 18.47
C HIS A 66 -11.95 -36.29 18.93
N SER A 67 -12.42 -35.40 19.81
CA SER A 67 -11.60 -34.41 20.51
C SER A 67 -10.78 -35.05 21.64
N THR A 68 -9.55 -34.60 21.85
CA THR A 68 -8.94 -34.58 23.19
C THR A 68 -8.06 -33.35 23.36
N LYS A 69 -8.41 -32.54 24.35
CA LYS A 69 -7.62 -31.42 24.88
C LYS A 69 -6.27 -31.93 25.38
N LYS A 70 -5.18 -31.22 25.09
CA LYS A 70 -4.00 -31.19 25.96
C LYS A 70 -3.37 -29.79 25.96
N SER A 71 -3.01 -29.40 27.17
CA SER A 71 -2.58 -28.10 27.69
C SER A 71 -1.24 -27.60 27.15
N LYS A 72 -1.12 -26.26 27.06
CA LYS A 72 0.08 -25.48 26.73
C LYS A 72 1.29 -25.85 27.61
N PRO A 73 2.51 -25.74 27.06
CA PRO A 73 3.63 -25.13 27.76
C PRO A 73 3.89 -23.72 27.21
N GLU A 74 4.17 -22.81 28.13
CA GLU A 74 4.69 -21.46 27.88
C GLU A 74 5.96 -21.54 27.04
N ASN A 75 6.03 -20.74 25.98
CA ASN A 75 7.29 -20.32 25.38
C ASN A 75 7.11 -18.89 24.87
N SER A 76 8.02 -18.02 25.30
CA SER A 76 8.17 -16.63 24.92
C SER A 76 8.06 -16.46 23.39
N GLN A 77 6.91 -15.96 22.94
CA GLN A 77 6.69 -15.58 21.56
C GLN A 77 7.26 -14.18 21.33
N ASP A 78 8.46 -14.10 20.75
CA ASP A 78 8.86 -12.91 20.00
C ASP A 78 7.83 -12.68 18.90
N ASN A 79 6.88 -11.78 19.14
CA ASN A 79 5.93 -11.38 18.12
C ASN A 79 6.71 -10.72 16.98
N PRO A 80 6.43 -11.09 15.71
CA PRO A 80 7.07 -10.45 14.59
C PRO A 80 6.81 -8.93 14.63
N PRO A 81 7.81 -8.10 14.31
CA PRO A 81 7.67 -6.65 14.33
C PRO A 81 6.49 -6.19 13.46
N SER A 82 5.71 -5.22 13.95
CA SER A 82 4.57 -4.70 13.19
C SER A 82 5.05 -3.88 11.99
N TYR A 83 4.17 -3.67 11.01
CA TYR A 83 4.43 -2.81 9.87
C TYR A 83 4.89 -1.40 10.28
N GLU A 84 4.32 -0.84 11.35
CA GLU A 84 4.72 0.44 11.93
C GLU A 84 6.18 0.44 12.37
N SER A 85 6.65 -0.66 12.98
CA SER A 85 8.05 -0.80 13.38
C SER A 85 8.98 -0.84 12.17
N HIS A 86 8.57 -1.49 11.08
CA HIS A 86 9.36 -1.50 9.84
C HIS A 86 9.42 -0.11 9.19
N ILE A 87 8.33 0.65 9.21
CA ILE A 87 8.31 2.03 8.71
C ILE A 87 9.18 2.95 9.57
N GLU A 88 9.17 2.78 10.88
CA GLU A 88 10.05 3.53 11.79
C GLU A 88 11.54 3.19 11.59
N ASN A 89 11.85 1.94 11.24
CA ASN A 89 13.21 1.56 10.88
C ASN A 89 13.61 2.14 9.51
N LEU A 90 12.69 2.16 8.54
CA LEU A 90 12.91 2.75 7.23
C LEU A 90 13.18 4.24 7.32
N SER A 91 12.40 4.99 8.11
CA SER A 91 12.58 6.44 8.27
C SER A 91 13.94 6.81 8.84
N LYS A 92 14.55 5.93 9.65
CA LYS A 92 15.91 6.08 10.20
C LYS A 92 17.00 5.63 9.23
N MET A 93 16.70 4.65 8.38
CA MET A 93 17.65 4.09 7.41
C MET A 93 17.79 4.98 6.17
N ALA A 94 16.71 5.63 5.74
CA ALA A 94 16.69 6.49 4.57
C ALA A 94 17.33 7.88 4.85
N ILE A 95 17.71 8.57 3.78
CA ILE A 95 18.02 10.01 3.81
C ILE A 95 16.86 10.74 4.49
N GLN A 96 17.16 11.69 5.38
CA GLN A 96 16.14 12.36 6.17
C GLN A 96 15.29 13.32 5.31
N GLU A 97 13.97 13.16 5.39
CA GLU A 97 12.97 14.00 4.73
C GLU A 97 11.77 14.28 5.66
N GLU A 98 10.86 15.15 5.23
CA GLU A 98 9.61 15.46 5.94
C GLU A 98 8.58 14.33 5.81
N TRP A 99 8.77 13.25 6.59
CA TRP A 99 7.93 12.04 6.56
C TRP A 99 6.49 12.23 7.07
N GLY A 100 6.15 13.43 7.53
CA GLY A 100 4.85 13.75 8.11
C GLY A 100 4.65 13.16 9.51
N LYS A 101 3.55 13.52 10.17
CA LYS A 101 3.25 13.06 11.53
C LYS A 101 3.15 11.53 11.56
N LYS A 102 3.92 10.87 12.43
CA LYS A 102 3.98 9.41 12.55
C LYS A 102 4.31 8.69 11.23
N ASN A 103 5.17 9.29 10.40
CA ASN A 103 5.61 8.75 9.11
C ASN A 103 4.46 8.55 8.10
N ALA A 104 3.39 9.36 8.17
CA ALA A 104 2.21 9.19 7.31
C ALA A 104 2.54 9.30 5.82
N HIS A 105 3.41 10.25 5.41
CA HIS A 105 3.79 10.41 4.02
C HIS A 105 4.63 9.23 3.53
N LEU A 106 5.57 8.76 4.36
CA LEU A 106 6.40 7.60 4.06
C LEU A 106 5.56 6.32 3.88
N LYS A 107 4.54 6.11 4.74
CA LYS A 107 3.62 4.96 4.60
C LYS A 107 2.88 5.02 3.27
N GLN A 108 2.31 6.17 2.94
CA GLN A 108 1.56 6.36 1.71
C GLN A 108 2.46 6.14 0.49
N TYR A 109 3.67 6.71 0.52
CA TYR A 109 4.68 6.53 -0.53
C TYR A 109 4.97 5.06 -0.80
N ILE A 110 5.28 4.26 0.23
CA ILE A 110 5.59 2.83 0.06
C ILE A 110 4.37 2.04 -0.47
N ILE A 111 3.17 2.34 0.02
CA ILE A 111 1.94 1.67 -0.42
C ILE A 111 1.67 1.97 -1.90
N GLU A 112 1.75 3.23 -2.32
CA GLU A 112 1.56 3.64 -3.71
C GLU A 112 2.60 3.00 -4.62
N ARG A 113 3.85 2.96 -4.18
CA ARG A 113 4.94 2.36 -4.95
C ARG A 113 4.73 0.86 -5.15
N PHE A 114 4.34 0.14 -4.09
CA PHE A 114 3.98 -1.26 -4.20
C PHE A 114 2.76 -1.49 -5.11
N TYR A 115 1.76 -0.62 -5.04
CA TYR A 115 0.58 -0.69 -5.90
C TYR A 115 0.95 -0.53 -7.39
N ILE A 116 1.80 0.44 -7.73
CA ILE A 116 2.27 0.68 -9.10
C ILE A 116 3.09 -0.52 -9.60
N ILE A 117 3.98 -1.05 -8.78
CA ILE A 117 4.81 -2.22 -9.16
C ILE A 117 3.92 -3.45 -9.37
N SER A 118 3.00 -3.73 -8.45
CA SER A 118 2.13 -4.91 -8.55
C SER A 118 1.13 -4.84 -9.70
N THR A 119 0.67 -3.64 -10.09
CA THR A 119 -0.39 -3.47 -11.09
C THR A 119 0.16 -3.13 -12.48
N SER A 120 1.12 -2.20 -12.55
CA SER A 120 1.56 -1.60 -13.82
C SER A 120 2.97 -2.03 -14.23
N LYS A 121 3.83 -2.39 -13.27
CA LYS A 121 5.24 -2.74 -13.53
C LYS A 121 5.68 -4.01 -12.80
N PRO A 122 5.03 -5.16 -13.06
CA PRO A 122 5.30 -6.40 -12.33
C PRO A 122 6.72 -6.93 -12.55
N HIS A 123 7.42 -6.50 -13.60
CA HIS A 123 8.82 -6.85 -13.85
C HIS A 123 9.79 -6.27 -12.80
N LEU A 124 9.39 -5.23 -12.05
CA LEU A 124 10.18 -4.65 -10.95
C LEU A 124 9.97 -5.39 -9.62
N LEU A 125 9.11 -6.40 -9.58
CA LEU A 125 8.97 -7.32 -8.45
C LEU A 125 9.84 -8.56 -8.71
N CYS A 126 11.03 -8.56 -8.14
CA CYS A 126 12.01 -9.62 -8.35
C CYS A 126 11.75 -10.81 -7.41
N TYR A 127 12.03 -12.02 -7.89
CA TYR A 127 11.90 -13.27 -7.15
C TYR A 127 13.20 -14.05 -7.21
N THR A 128 13.48 -14.83 -6.17
CA THR A 128 14.54 -15.85 -6.22
C THR A 128 14.15 -17.01 -7.14
N ASP A 129 15.14 -17.77 -7.62
CA ASP A 129 14.93 -18.90 -8.54
C ASP A 129 13.97 -19.96 -7.98
N ASP A 130 14.02 -20.18 -6.66
CA ASP A 130 13.15 -21.10 -5.92
C ASP A 130 11.76 -20.51 -5.59
N LYS A 131 11.53 -19.23 -5.95
CA LYS A 131 10.30 -18.46 -5.68
C LYS A 131 9.88 -18.45 -4.22
N THR A 132 10.85 -18.53 -3.29
CA THR A 132 10.58 -18.44 -1.85
C THR A 132 10.72 -17.01 -1.33
N GLN A 133 11.48 -16.17 -2.02
CA GLN A 133 11.73 -14.78 -1.64
C GLN A 133 11.33 -13.83 -2.77
N ALA A 134 10.92 -12.62 -2.40
CA ALA A 134 10.63 -11.55 -3.33
C ALA A 134 11.10 -10.21 -2.79
N CYS A 135 11.50 -9.30 -3.67
CA CYS A 135 11.81 -7.92 -3.28
C CYS A 135 11.46 -6.91 -4.37
N PHE A 136 11.32 -5.65 -3.98
CA PHE A 136 11.23 -4.53 -4.90
C PHE A 136 12.00 -3.32 -4.35
N ASN A 137 12.53 -2.49 -5.25
CA ASN A 137 13.25 -1.27 -4.88
C ASN A 137 12.27 -0.17 -4.43
N THR A 138 12.47 0.37 -3.23
CA THR A 138 11.61 1.40 -2.65
C THR A 138 11.82 2.79 -3.26
N GLY A 139 12.87 3.00 -4.04
CA GLY A 139 13.27 4.32 -4.56
C GLY A 139 13.84 5.26 -3.49
N LEU A 140 13.96 4.80 -2.24
CA LEU A 140 14.62 5.53 -1.17
C LEU A 140 16.07 5.08 -1.07
N LEU A 141 16.92 6.03 -0.71
CA LEU A 141 18.35 5.82 -0.55
C LEU A 141 18.74 5.95 0.92
N THR A 142 19.78 5.23 1.30
CA THR A 142 20.49 5.49 2.56
C THR A 142 21.32 6.78 2.47
N PRO A 143 21.80 7.35 3.58
CA PRO A 143 22.73 8.49 3.57
C PRO A 143 24.02 8.28 2.77
N HIS A 144 24.35 7.02 2.47
CA HIS A 144 25.51 6.64 1.65
C HIS A 144 25.12 6.28 0.21
N PHE A 145 23.94 6.69 -0.25
CA PHE A 145 23.43 6.48 -1.61
C PHE A 145 23.30 5.01 -2.02
N GLN A 146 23.00 4.13 -1.05
CA GLN A 146 22.63 2.75 -1.33
C GLN A 146 21.12 2.60 -1.44
N ASP A 147 20.66 1.75 -2.36
CA ASP A 147 19.24 1.47 -2.52
C ASP A 147 18.66 0.73 -1.31
N ILE A 148 17.39 1.01 -1.02
CA ILE A 148 16.60 0.32 0.00
C ILE A 148 15.49 -0.49 -0.67
N PHE A 149 15.39 -1.77 -0.31
CA PHE A 149 14.44 -2.72 -0.87
C PHE A 149 13.41 -3.16 0.18
N ALA A 150 12.17 -3.34 -0.24
CA ALA A 150 11.16 -4.03 0.53
C ALA A 150 11.28 -5.54 0.26
N TYR A 151 11.41 -6.35 1.31
CA TYR A 151 11.68 -7.78 1.21
C TYR A 151 10.52 -8.62 1.76
N PHE A 152 10.25 -9.73 1.08
CA PHE A 152 9.17 -10.66 1.35
C PHE A 152 9.66 -12.10 1.28
N GLU A 153 9.07 -12.96 2.10
CA GLU A 153 9.45 -14.37 2.14
C GLU A 153 8.21 -15.24 2.36
N LYS A 154 8.17 -16.38 1.67
CA LYS A 154 7.18 -17.43 1.90
C LYS A 154 7.51 -18.19 3.18
N PRO A 155 6.51 -18.57 3.98
CA PRO A 155 6.76 -19.44 5.12
C PRO A 155 7.24 -20.83 4.65
N GLN A 156 8.00 -21.53 5.49
CA GLN A 156 8.48 -22.89 5.19
C GLN A 156 7.34 -23.86 4.83
N LYS A 157 7.68 -24.88 4.02
CA LYS A 157 6.76 -25.88 3.45
C LYS A 157 5.75 -26.40 4.49
N GLY A 158 4.46 -26.27 4.17
CA GLY A 158 3.34 -26.71 5.02
C GLY A 158 2.46 -25.57 5.54
N LYS A 159 2.89 -24.31 5.40
CA LYS A 159 2.06 -23.11 5.61
C LYS A 159 1.59 -22.53 4.26
N ARG A 160 0.64 -21.59 4.29
CA ARG A 160 0.03 -20.96 3.10
C ARG A 160 1.11 -20.44 2.13
N ASP A 161 0.87 -20.57 0.83
CA ASP A 161 1.77 -20.14 -0.24
C ASP A 161 1.68 -18.63 -0.51
N ILE A 162 1.81 -17.82 0.55
CA ILE A 162 1.66 -16.36 0.50
C ILE A 162 2.97 -15.71 0.95
N PHE A 163 3.42 -14.71 0.20
CA PHE A 163 4.56 -13.88 0.58
C PHE A 163 4.23 -13.01 1.79
N ILE A 164 5.10 -13.05 2.79
CA ILE A 164 4.97 -12.26 4.03
C ILE A 164 6.01 -11.16 3.99
N PHE A 165 5.60 -9.92 4.18
CA PHE A 165 6.51 -8.78 4.32
C PHE A 165 7.41 -8.97 5.55
N LYS A 166 8.71 -8.79 5.37
CA LYS A 166 9.73 -9.00 6.41
C LYS A 166 10.45 -7.72 6.82
N GLY A 167 10.32 -6.65 6.05
CA GLY A 167 10.94 -5.36 6.34
C GLY A 167 11.66 -4.76 5.15
N PHE A 168 12.47 -3.74 5.46
CA PHE A 168 13.28 -3.00 4.50
C PHE A 168 14.75 -3.25 4.76
N PHE A 169 15.51 -3.40 3.68
CA PHE A 169 16.92 -3.77 3.72
C PHE A 169 17.69 -2.97 2.68
N ASN A 170 18.89 -2.52 3.01
CA ASN A 170 19.77 -1.92 2.00
C ASN A 170 20.31 -2.99 1.05
N GLU A 171 20.82 -2.57 -0.11
CA GLU A 171 21.38 -3.46 -1.14
C GLU A 171 22.43 -4.46 -0.63
N SER A 172 23.18 -4.12 0.43
CA SER A 172 24.24 -4.94 1.01
C SER A 172 23.76 -6.01 2.00
N ALA A 173 22.46 -6.04 2.31
CA ALA A 173 21.92 -6.95 3.31
C ALA A 173 21.98 -8.41 2.87
N GLY A 174 22.37 -9.32 3.78
CA GLY A 174 22.48 -10.75 3.48
C GLY A 174 21.17 -11.39 3.01
N GLN A 175 20.02 -10.83 3.40
CA GLN A 175 18.69 -11.24 2.92
C GLN A 175 18.51 -11.10 1.41
N LEU A 176 19.22 -10.15 0.80
CA LEU A 176 19.16 -9.87 -0.63
C LEU A 176 20.21 -10.65 -1.44
N SER A 177 21.12 -11.39 -0.78
CA SER A 177 22.22 -12.11 -1.44
C SER A 177 21.76 -13.29 -2.31
N ASN A 178 20.54 -13.80 -2.09
CA ASN A 178 19.98 -14.90 -2.88
C ASN A 178 19.39 -14.44 -4.22
N PHE A 179 19.23 -13.14 -4.43
CA PHE A 179 18.75 -12.60 -5.70
C PHE A 179 19.92 -12.51 -6.66
N LYS A 180 19.73 -13.06 -7.87
CA LYS A 180 20.74 -12.99 -8.92
C LYS A 180 21.03 -11.54 -9.31
N GLU A 181 19.97 -10.75 -9.46
CA GLU A 181 19.99 -9.33 -9.76
C GLU A 181 18.90 -8.63 -8.93
N LEU A 182 19.21 -7.45 -8.41
CA LEU A 182 18.26 -6.63 -7.67
C LEU A 182 17.43 -5.77 -8.65
N PRO A 183 16.13 -5.57 -8.38
CA PRO A 183 15.27 -4.82 -9.28
C PRO A 183 15.63 -3.32 -9.27
N ASP A 184 15.55 -2.68 -10.43
CA ASP A 184 15.66 -1.23 -10.54
C ASP A 184 14.47 -0.52 -9.89
N THR A 185 14.59 0.80 -9.72
CA THR A 185 13.50 1.64 -9.24
C THR A 185 12.48 1.97 -10.33
N ILE A 186 11.32 2.49 -9.94
CA ILE A 186 10.28 2.91 -10.89
C ILE A 186 10.72 4.18 -11.63
N GLU A 187 10.76 4.09 -12.97
CA GLU A 187 10.88 5.26 -13.84
C GLU A 187 9.51 5.82 -14.24
N PHE A 188 9.18 7.07 -13.91
CA PHE A 188 7.84 7.61 -14.20
C PHE A 188 7.66 8.15 -15.62
N TYR A 189 8.73 8.18 -16.40
CA TYR A 189 8.79 8.72 -17.75
C TYR A 189 9.52 7.74 -18.65
N THR A 190 9.17 7.73 -19.93
CA THR A 190 9.92 6.95 -20.93
C THR A 190 10.92 7.83 -21.66
N ASN A 191 10.56 9.09 -21.88
CA ASN A 191 11.40 10.09 -22.52
C ASN A 191 11.55 11.32 -21.64
N ILE A 192 12.70 11.97 -21.72
CA ILE A 192 12.98 13.17 -20.93
C ILE A 192 12.04 14.35 -21.29
N GLU A 193 11.49 14.33 -22.50
CA GLU A 193 10.52 15.32 -22.98
C GLU A 193 9.20 15.30 -22.19
N GLU A 194 8.83 14.16 -21.59
CA GLU A 194 7.64 14.01 -20.76
C GLU A 194 7.75 14.79 -19.43
N ILE A 195 8.99 15.11 -19.02
CA ILE A 195 9.26 15.87 -17.80
C ILE A 195 9.12 17.39 -18.05
N TYR A 196 9.28 17.84 -19.29
CA TYR A 196 9.23 19.26 -19.61
C TYR A 196 7.80 19.75 -19.78
N PHE A 197 7.47 20.85 -19.10
CA PHE A 197 6.21 21.55 -19.35
C PHE A 197 6.23 22.23 -20.73
N ASP A 198 5.32 21.84 -21.60
CA ASP A 198 5.15 22.49 -22.91
C ASP A 198 4.54 23.90 -22.75
N THR A 199 5.40 24.91 -22.91
CA THR A 199 5.02 26.32 -22.79
C THR A 199 4.17 26.86 -23.95
N THR A 200 4.00 26.09 -25.03
CA THR A 200 3.14 26.45 -26.16
C THR A 200 1.67 26.22 -25.84
N LEU A 201 1.36 25.36 -24.86
CA LEU A 201 0.00 25.05 -24.46
C LEU A 201 -0.66 26.21 -23.69
N GLU A 202 -1.95 26.39 -23.95
CA GLU A 202 -2.79 27.31 -23.19
C GLU A 202 -3.06 26.72 -21.79
N ILE A 203 -2.90 27.53 -20.74
CA ILE A 203 -3.23 27.12 -19.37
C ILE A 203 -4.60 27.68 -19.06
N ARG A 204 -5.59 26.80 -18.90
CA ARG A 204 -6.96 27.16 -18.51
C ARG A 204 -7.17 26.79 -17.05
N LEU A 205 -7.34 27.80 -16.20
CA LEU A 205 -7.51 27.61 -14.76
C LEU A 205 -8.98 27.38 -14.44
N ASN A 206 -9.29 26.32 -13.70
CA ASN A 206 -10.58 26.18 -13.04
C ASN A 206 -10.58 27.03 -11.76
N LYS A 207 -10.80 28.34 -11.92
CA LYS A 207 -10.72 29.30 -10.80
C LYS A 207 -11.76 29.03 -9.72
N ASP A 208 -12.95 28.57 -10.08
CA ASP A 208 -14.00 28.26 -9.11
C ASP A 208 -13.55 27.12 -8.20
N HIS A 209 -12.93 26.07 -8.76
CA HIS A 209 -12.39 24.99 -7.94
C HIS A 209 -11.15 25.40 -7.14
N ILE A 210 -10.25 26.20 -7.73
CA ILE A 210 -8.99 26.59 -7.09
C ILE A 210 -9.23 27.61 -5.95
N LEU A 211 -10.03 28.64 -6.21
CA LEU A 211 -10.25 29.78 -5.31
C LEU A 211 -11.56 29.69 -4.53
N GLY A 212 -12.54 28.92 -4.98
CA GLY A 212 -13.78 28.68 -4.25
C GLY A 212 -13.64 27.49 -3.30
N ASP A 213 -13.38 26.31 -3.85
CA ASP A 213 -13.41 25.06 -3.08
C ASP A 213 -12.18 24.82 -2.21
N ASN A 214 -11.03 25.46 -2.52
CA ASN A 214 -9.73 25.13 -1.93
C ASN A 214 -8.92 26.36 -1.47
N ILE A 215 -9.59 27.48 -1.18
CA ILE A 215 -8.92 28.73 -0.80
C ILE A 215 -8.06 28.58 0.46
N GLU A 216 -8.44 27.68 1.37
CA GLU A 216 -7.74 27.39 2.61
C GLU A 216 -6.36 26.73 2.41
N ARG A 217 -6.05 26.25 1.20
CA ARG A 217 -4.72 25.74 0.85
C ARG A 217 -3.72 26.84 0.51
N PHE A 218 -4.19 28.06 0.29
CA PHE A 218 -3.34 29.21 0.02
C PHE A 218 -2.87 29.85 1.33
N PRO A 219 -1.72 30.55 1.33
CA PRO A 219 -1.28 31.31 2.49
C PRO A 219 -2.31 32.35 2.95
N ASP A 220 -2.38 32.62 4.26
CA ASP A 220 -3.38 33.53 4.85
C ASP A 220 -3.45 34.89 4.17
N TYR A 221 -2.30 35.46 3.77
CA TYR A 221 -2.29 36.77 3.10
C TYR A 221 -3.04 36.76 1.76
N PHE A 222 -3.05 35.63 1.05
CA PHE A 222 -3.71 35.46 -0.22
C PHE A 222 -5.20 35.13 -0.01
N ALA A 223 -5.49 34.23 0.93
CA ALA A 223 -6.86 33.83 1.27
C ALA A 223 -7.70 35.01 1.79
N ASN A 224 -7.07 35.97 2.49
CA ASN A 224 -7.74 37.16 3.02
C ASN A 224 -8.00 38.27 1.98
N LEU A 225 -7.54 38.13 0.74
CA LEU A 225 -7.86 39.07 -0.34
C LEU A 225 -9.34 38.95 -0.74
N SER A 226 -9.91 40.01 -1.32
CA SER A 226 -11.23 39.91 -1.93
C SER A 226 -11.21 38.94 -3.12
N VAL A 227 -12.34 38.29 -3.42
CA VAL A 227 -12.47 37.33 -4.54
C VAL A 227 -11.95 37.89 -5.87
N LEU A 228 -12.23 39.16 -6.16
CA LEU A 228 -11.72 39.84 -7.37
C LEU A 228 -10.19 39.98 -7.37
N GLN A 229 -9.61 40.32 -6.21
CA GLN A 229 -8.16 40.41 -6.05
C GLN A 229 -7.50 39.04 -6.15
N GLN A 230 -8.08 38.00 -5.54
CA GLN A 230 -7.61 36.62 -5.64
C GLN A 230 -7.55 36.17 -7.11
N GLY A 231 -8.65 36.35 -7.86
CA GLY A 231 -8.73 36.00 -9.27
C GLY A 231 -7.71 36.74 -10.14
N SER A 232 -7.61 38.06 -9.95
CA SER A 232 -6.67 38.90 -10.72
C SER A 232 -5.21 38.60 -10.41
N LEU A 233 -4.91 38.35 -9.13
CA LEU A 233 -3.56 37.99 -8.70
C LEU A 233 -3.18 36.61 -9.23
N LEU A 234 -4.07 35.63 -9.17
CA LEU A 234 -3.83 34.30 -9.72
C LEU A 234 -3.52 34.36 -11.23
N ASP A 235 -4.26 35.17 -12.00
CA ASP A 235 -3.98 35.40 -13.42
C ASP A 235 -2.59 36.00 -13.64
N GLY A 236 -2.23 37.02 -12.85
CA GLY A 236 -0.92 37.65 -12.89
C GLY A 236 0.21 36.66 -12.55
N LEU A 237 0.01 35.81 -11.54
CA LEU A 237 0.96 34.79 -11.14
C LEU A 237 1.16 33.74 -12.24
N VAL A 238 0.08 33.26 -12.86
CA VAL A 238 0.16 32.28 -13.96
C VAL A 238 0.83 32.87 -15.19
N LYS A 239 0.54 34.14 -15.51
CA LYS A 239 1.24 34.87 -16.58
C LYS A 239 2.75 34.98 -16.30
N ASN A 240 3.12 35.39 -15.08
CA ASN A 240 4.52 35.50 -14.67
C ASN A 240 5.23 34.15 -14.66
N MET A 241 4.55 33.09 -14.21
CA MET A 241 5.03 31.73 -14.24
C MET A 241 5.32 31.26 -15.67
N LYS A 242 4.42 31.51 -16.64
CA LYS A 242 4.69 31.21 -18.06
C LYS A 242 5.93 31.93 -18.60
N ILE A 243 6.12 33.20 -18.23
CA ILE A 243 7.30 33.99 -18.61
C ILE A 243 8.59 33.35 -18.06
N ARG A 244 8.54 32.84 -16.82
CA ARG A 244 9.68 32.14 -16.19
C ARG A 244 9.95 30.79 -16.85
N LEU A 245 8.91 29.99 -17.08
CA LEU A 245 9.06 28.67 -17.71
C LEU A 245 9.70 28.74 -19.09
N LYS A 246 9.35 29.73 -19.90
CA LYS A 246 9.96 29.97 -21.21
C LYS A 246 11.48 30.23 -21.15
N ARG A 247 12.00 30.68 -20.01
CA ARG A 247 13.42 30.99 -19.80
C ARG A 247 14.16 29.89 -19.04
N ASN A 248 13.45 29.16 -18.19
CA ASN A 248 14.01 28.11 -17.37
C ASN A 248 13.00 26.96 -17.20
N TYR A 249 13.20 25.89 -17.96
CA TYR A 249 12.36 24.69 -17.92
C TYR A 249 12.41 24.00 -16.55
N ARG A 250 13.50 24.13 -15.79
CA ARG A 250 13.66 23.53 -14.47
C ARG A 250 12.66 24.08 -13.45
N THR A 251 12.00 25.20 -13.75
CA THR A 251 10.97 25.80 -12.87
C THR A 251 9.75 24.89 -12.71
N ALA A 252 9.45 24.01 -13.67
CA ALA A 252 8.32 23.07 -13.59
C ALA A 252 8.76 21.63 -13.27
N ILE A 253 10.05 21.39 -13.02
CA ILE A 253 10.53 20.07 -12.64
C ILE A 253 10.43 19.96 -11.11
N PRO A 254 9.75 18.92 -10.58
CA PRO A 254 9.61 18.69 -9.14
C PRO A 254 10.94 18.57 -8.39
#